data_AF-A0AAD7MGA9-F1
#
_entry.id   AF-A0AAD7MGA9-F1
#
_cell.length_a   1.000
_cell.length_b   1.000
_cell.length_c   1.000
_cell.angle_alpha   90.00
_cell.angle_beta   90.00
_cell.angle_gamma   90.00
#
_symmetry.space_group_name_H-M   'P 1'
#
loop_
_entity.id
_entity.type
_entity.pdbx_description
1 polymer ?
#
loop_
_entity_poly.entity_id
_entity_poly.type
_entity_poly.pdbx_seq_one_letter_code
_entity_poly.pdbx_strand_id
1 'polypeptide(L)'
;MAGKKSKAQRKTRKGIAKEHRKNLRLWAEGARDSILRPHIERYGDALERGWRAERECLQDICNEFHTKISWKLQDHEKPELPLPEYDPLAPAEEEDSDDDDKVAAKRERIEVLNKRIHNWLKYRVRRLRKLLRTRLDPCKDPWAILLAQLSNIRAPPKARQAYQQFFCEHNVEKIAPVVAERWAQEPAAGSNLKSGKGPDAAFRAAITRELFAALPEEERVEYAKTAKEEAVAAREKFIADLKAPPSKAPEDR
;
A
#
# COMPACT_ATOMS: atom_id res chain seq x y z
N MET A 1 -29.56 31.33 2.61
CA MET A 1 -28.69 31.62 3.77
C MET A 1 -27.95 30.32 4.10
N ALA A 2 -26.69 30.18 3.69
CA ALA A 2 -25.49 30.29 4.54
C ALA A 2 -25.47 29.21 5.66
N GLY A 3 -24.49 28.32 5.79
CA GLY A 3 -23.18 28.21 5.16
C GLY A 3 -22.56 26.82 5.41
N LYS A 4 -21.67 26.46 4.49
CA LYS A 4 -20.99 25.17 4.34
C LYS A 4 -19.79 25.02 5.30
N LYS A 5 -19.61 23.77 5.77
CA LYS A 5 -18.35 23.03 5.98
C LYS A 5 -17.37 23.57 7.03
N SER A 6 -17.32 22.89 8.19
CA SER A 6 -16.23 22.95 9.16
C SER A 6 -14.90 22.54 8.49
N LYS A 7 -14.00 23.50 8.30
CA LYS A 7 -12.61 23.26 7.92
C LYS A 7 -11.95 22.48 9.07
N ALA A 8 -11.64 21.21 8.83
CA ALA A 8 -10.74 20.45 9.67
C ALA A 8 -9.39 21.18 9.72
N GLN A 9 -9.10 21.83 10.84
CA GLN A 9 -7.79 22.43 11.10
C GLN A 9 -6.76 21.30 11.06
N ARG A 10 -6.00 21.22 9.96
CA ARG A 10 -4.75 20.47 9.91
C ARG A 10 -3.88 21.01 11.04
N LYS A 11 -3.76 20.26 12.15
CA LYS A 11 -2.75 20.50 13.19
C LYS A 11 -1.39 20.57 12.48
N THR A 12 -0.88 21.77 12.26
CA THR A 12 0.51 22.01 11.91
C THR A 12 1.33 21.42 13.05
N ARG A 13 2.03 20.31 12.78
CA ARG A 13 2.95 19.71 13.75
C ARG A 13 3.91 20.81 14.19
N LYS A 14 3.82 21.24 15.45
CA LYS A 14 4.83 22.13 16.04
C LYS A 14 6.18 21.45 15.84
N GLY A 15 7.12 22.15 15.20
CA GLY A 15 8.49 21.65 15.02
C GLY A 15 9.07 21.27 16.38
N ILE A 16 9.69 20.11 16.47
CA ILE A 16 10.25 19.60 17.73
C ILE A 16 11.43 20.49 18.14
N ALA A 17 11.58 20.72 19.45
CA ALA A 17 12.61 21.61 19.98
C ALA A 17 14.02 21.17 19.55
N LYS A 18 14.86 22.14 19.18
CA LYS A 18 16.19 21.94 18.57
C LYS A 18 17.12 21.08 19.44
N GLU A 19 16.95 21.16 20.75
CA GLU A 19 17.74 20.43 21.74
C GLU A 19 17.59 18.91 21.64
N HIS A 20 16.44 18.40 21.17
CA HIS A 20 16.24 16.96 20.99
C HIS A 20 17.12 16.37 19.88
N ARG A 21 17.70 17.21 19.00
CA ARG A 21 18.68 16.78 18.00
C ARG A 21 20.02 16.39 18.61
N LYS A 22 20.34 16.88 19.81
CA LYS A 22 21.54 16.45 20.57
C LYS A 22 21.48 14.95 20.90
N ASN A 23 20.27 14.41 21.10
CA ASN A 23 20.04 12.99 21.37
C ASN A 23 19.91 12.14 20.09
N LEU A 24 20.38 12.64 18.94
CA LEU A 24 20.33 12.00 17.60
C LEU A 24 18.93 11.71 17.05
N ARG A 25 17.88 11.91 17.85
CA ARG A 25 16.49 11.78 17.45
C ARG A 25 16.18 12.93 16.49
N LEU A 26 15.73 12.58 15.27
CA LEU A 26 15.34 13.54 14.23
C LEU A 26 16.49 14.39 13.67
N TRP A 27 17.72 13.85 13.70
CA TRP A 27 18.93 14.47 13.14
C TRP A 27 18.74 15.09 11.73
N ALA A 28 18.00 14.40 10.87
CA ALA A 28 17.78 14.84 9.50
C ALA A 28 16.70 15.93 9.36
N GLU A 29 15.94 16.32 10.39
CA GLU A 29 14.85 17.30 10.20
C GLU A 29 15.34 18.68 9.73
N GLY A 30 14.68 19.26 8.73
CA GLY A 30 14.97 20.59 8.18
C GLY A 30 15.77 20.50 6.88
N ALA A 31 16.85 21.27 6.77
CA ALA A 31 17.68 21.35 5.55
C ALA A 31 18.29 20.00 5.14
N ARG A 32 18.63 19.14 6.09
CA ARG A 32 19.13 17.77 5.82
C ARG A 32 18.05 16.89 5.17
N ASP A 33 16.79 16.98 5.63
CA ASP A 33 15.65 16.24 5.05
C ASP A 33 15.38 16.73 3.64
N SER A 34 15.45 18.03 3.37
CA SER A 34 15.26 18.55 2.01
C SER A 34 16.32 18.06 1.02
N ILE A 35 17.56 17.81 1.48
CA ILE A 35 18.61 17.23 0.63
C ILE A 35 18.38 15.73 0.43
N LEU A 36 18.10 14.97 1.50
CA LEU A 36 18.06 13.51 1.44
C LEU A 36 16.73 12.94 0.92
N ARG A 37 15.62 13.68 1.06
CA ARG A 37 14.28 13.19 0.74
C ARG A 37 14.03 12.91 -0.75
N PRO A 38 14.50 13.75 -1.70
CA PRO A 38 14.39 13.45 -3.13
C PRO A 38 15.06 12.13 -3.51
N HIS A 39 16.12 11.74 -2.81
CA HIS A 39 16.90 10.53 -3.10
C HIS A 39 16.29 9.23 -2.57
N ILE A 40 15.18 9.29 -1.82
CA ILE A 40 14.58 8.09 -1.23
C ILE A 40 14.13 7.09 -2.31
N GLU A 41 13.54 7.57 -3.40
CA GLU A 41 13.06 6.72 -4.50
C GLU A 41 14.24 6.11 -5.26
N ARG A 42 15.20 6.95 -5.69
CA ARG A 42 16.45 6.52 -6.35
C ARG A 42 17.22 5.48 -5.53
N TYR A 43 17.34 5.69 -4.22
CA TYR A 43 17.98 4.74 -3.32
C TYR A 43 17.15 3.46 -3.14
N GLY A 44 15.82 3.56 -3.13
CA GLY A 44 14.92 2.40 -3.13
C GLY A 44 15.12 1.50 -4.34
N ASP A 45 15.19 2.08 -5.54
CA ASP A 45 15.42 1.34 -6.78
C ASP A 45 16.83 0.73 -6.82
N ALA A 46 17.85 1.47 -6.35
CA ALA A 46 19.22 0.95 -6.25
C ALA A 46 19.30 -0.27 -5.32
N LEU A 47 18.60 -0.24 -4.19
CA LEU A 47 18.47 -1.39 -3.28
C LEU A 47 17.83 -2.61 -3.95
N GLU A 48 16.95 -2.44 -4.92
CA GLU A 48 16.33 -3.55 -5.67
C GLU A 48 17.25 -4.12 -6.75
N ARG A 49 18.12 -3.29 -7.33
CA ARG A 49 19.11 -3.71 -8.33
C ARG A 49 20.30 -4.48 -7.72
N GLY A 50 20.62 -4.23 -6.45
CA GLY A 50 21.62 -4.98 -5.69
C GLY A 50 22.70 -4.11 -5.03
N TRP A 51 23.65 -4.75 -4.34
CA TRP A 51 24.58 -4.07 -3.43
C TRP A 51 25.55 -3.09 -4.13
N ARG A 52 25.94 -3.34 -5.38
CA ARG A 52 26.83 -2.45 -6.15
C ARG A 52 26.14 -1.13 -6.47
N ALA A 53 24.94 -1.22 -7.05
CA ALA A 53 24.10 -0.06 -7.35
C ALA A 53 23.73 0.72 -6.07
N GLU A 54 23.45 0.01 -4.97
CA GLU A 54 23.23 0.65 -3.66
C GLU A 54 24.45 1.48 -3.25
N ARG A 55 25.65 0.91 -3.34
CA ARG A 55 26.90 1.58 -2.93
C ARG A 55 27.21 2.79 -3.78
N GLU A 56 27.08 2.69 -5.10
CA GLU A 56 27.28 3.80 -6.04
C GLU A 56 26.30 4.95 -5.75
N CYS A 57 25.00 4.62 -5.64
CA CYS A 57 23.97 5.60 -5.31
C CYS A 57 24.22 6.27 -3.95
N LEU A 58 24.62 5.51 -2.94
CA LEU A 58 24.96 6.05 -1.63
C LEU A 58 26.17 6.97 -1.68
N GLN A 59 27.19 6.63 -2.48
CA GLN A 59 28.37 7.46 -2.66
C GLN A 59 28.00 8.81 -3.29
N ASP A 60 27.19 8.82 -4.34
CA ASP A 60 26.69 10.05 -4.96
C ASP A 60 25.93 10.93 -3.97
N ILE A 61 25.02 10.32 -3.18
CA ILE A 61 24.22 11.05 -2.19
C ILE A 61 25.10 11.62 -1.08
N CYS A 62 26.11 10.86 -0.62
CA CYS A 62 27.06 11.35 0.38
C CYS A 62 27.89 12.52 -0.18
N ASN A 63 28.34 12.44 -1.43
CA ASN A 63 29.07 13.53 -2.08
C ASN A 63 28.21 14.80 -2.20
N GLU A 64 26.96 14.68 -2.65
CA GLU A 64 26.01 15.80 -2.68
C GLU A 64 25.72 16.35 -1.27
N PHE A 65 25.67 15.49 -0.26
CA PHE A 65 25.43 15.93 1.10
C PHE A 65 26.62 16.74 1.65
N HIS A 66 27.85 16.26 1.46
CA HIS A 66 29.05 16.91 1.99
C HIS A 66 29.45 18.19 1.24
N THR A 67 29.06 18.33 -0.04
CA THR A 67 29.18 19.60 -0.78
C THR A 67 28.22 20.67 -0.22
N LYS A 68 27.00 20.27 0.17
CA LYS A 68 26.00 21.19 0.72
C LYS A 68 26.16 21.49 2.19
N ILE A 69 26.71 20.55 2.97
CA ILE A 69 26.84 20.65 4.42
C ILE A 69 28.25 20.26 4.82
N SER A 70 28.99 21.23 5.36
CA SER A 70 30.33 20.99 5.89
C SER A 70 30.33 19.91 6.96
N TRP A 71 31.33 19.03 6.90
CA TRP A 71 31.58 17.96 7.88
C TRP A 71 31.86 18.52 9.30
N LYS A 72 32.34 19.76 9.38
CA LYS A 72 32.64 20.49 10.62
C LYS A 72 31.36 20.93 11.36
N LEU A 73 30.25 21.07 10.63
CA LEU A 73 28.99 21.57 11.18
C LEU A 73 28.41 20.56 12.19
N GLN A 74 28.02 21.06 13.36
CA GLN A 74 27.43 20.20 14.37
C GLN A 74 25.99 19.80 14.01
N ASP A 75 25.55 18.67 14.56
CA ASP A 75 24.24 18.08 14.24
C ASP A 75 23.05 18.96 14.64
N HIS A 76 23.23 19.83 15.62
CA HIS A 76 22.18 20.75 16.09
C HIS A 76 22.21 22.10 15.37
N GLU A 77 23.31 22.43 14.71
CA GLU A 77 23.47 23.64 13.91
C GLU A 77 22.75 23.46 12.56
N LYS A 78 22.20 24.57 12.05
CA LYS A 78 21.55 24.60 10.75
C LYS A 78 22.58 25.08 9.73
N PRO A 79 22.65 24.45 8.54
CA PRO A 79 23.46 24.99 7.47
C PRO A 79 22.91 26.38 7.08
N GLU A 80 23.82 27.25 6.69
CA GLU A 80 23.47 28.56 6.13
C GLU A 80 22.73 28.35 4.80
N LEU A 81 21.70 29.17 4.56
CA LEU A 81 20.92 29.14 3.33
C LEU A 81 21.22 30.42 2.54
N PRO A 82 21.33 30.36 1.20
CA PRO A 82 21.07 29.22 0.33
C PRO A 82 22.17 28.15 0.39
N LEU A 83 21.77 26.88 0.19
CA LEU A 83 22.73 25.79 0.03
C LEU A 83 23.44 25.96 -1.33
N PRO A 84 24.74 25.62 -1.42
CA PRO A 84 25.45 25.63 -2.70
C PRO A 84 24.80 24.65 -3.69
N GLU A 85 24.85 25.00 -4.97
CA GLU A 85 24.42 24.11 -6.04
C GLU A 85 25.41 22.94 -6.16
N TYR A 86 24.87 21.74 -6.36
CA TYR A 86 25.69 20.54 -6.50
C TYR A 86 25.94 20.27 -7.98
N ASP A 87 27.20 20.30 -8.38
CA ASP A 87 27.67 19.82 -9.68
C ASP A 87 28.38 18.47 -9.50
N PRO A 88 27.83 17.36 -10.06
CA PRO A 88 28.43 16.03 -9.93
C PRO A 88 29.76 15.87 -10.70
N LEU A 89 30.10 16.81 -11.60
CA LEU A 89 31.36 16.80 -12.36
C LEU A 89 32.43 17.71 -11.75
N ALA A 90 32.08 18.52 -10.75
CA ALA A 90 33.04 19.37 -10.08
C ALA A 90 34.05 18.52 -9.29
N PRO A 91 35.36 18.81 -9.37
CA PRO A 91 36.36 18.15 -8.55
C PRO A 91 36.06 18.43 -7.07
N ALA A 92 36.24 17.42 -6.22
CA ALA A 92 36.08 17.60 -4.78
C ALA A 92 37.11 18.63 -4.29
N GLU A 93 36.65 19.65 -3.55
CA GLU A 93 37.55 20.61 -2.92
C GLU A 93 38.41 19.88 -1.86
N GLU A 94 39.67 19.64 -2.21
CA GLU A 94 40.67 19.12 -1.29
C GLU A 94 41.06 20.25 -0.34
N GLU A 95 40.48 20.26 0.87
CA GLU A 95 41.05 21.05 1.96
C GLU A 95 42.42 20.46 2.31
N ASP A 96 43.49 21.05 1.79
CA ASP A 96 44.86 20.75 2.19
C ASP A 96 45.00 21.03 3.69
N SER A 97 45.22 19.98 4.47
CA SER A 97 45.58 20.09 5.88
C SER A 97 46.86 19.30 6.09
N ASP A 98 47.95 20.01 6.39
CA ASP A 98 49.28 19.44 6.65
C ASP A 98 49.37 18.65 7.98
N ASP A 99 48.24 18.44 8.64
CA ASP A 99 48.12 17.93 10.00
C ASP A 99 47.38 16.59 9.97
N ASP A 100 48.15 15.49 10.06
CA ASP A 100 47.67 14.11 9.96
C ASP A 100 46.53 13.82 10.94
N ASP A 101 46.54 14.42 12.13
CA ASP A 101 45.49 14.25 13.14
C ASP A 101 44.16 14.86 12.68
N LYS A 102 44.19 15.97 11.95
CA LYS A 102 42.98 16.59 11.38
C LYS A 102 42.43 15.78 10.22
N VAL A 103 43.30 15.19 9.41
CA VAL A 103 42.90 14.30 8.31
C VAL A 103 42.22 13.04 8.88
N ALA A 104 42.77 12.45 9.94
CA ALA A 104 42.17 11.30 10.61
C ALA A 104 40.78 11.64 11.20
N ALA A 105 40.68 12.75 11.96
CA ALA A 105 39.43 13.21 12.54
C ALA A 105 38.35 13.52 11.47
N LYS A 106 38.76 14.12 10.33
CA LYS A 106 37.87 14.36 9.17
C LYS A 106 37.32 13.05 8.62
N ARG A 107 38.18 12.06 8.39
CA ARG A 107 37.77 10.74 7.88
C ARG A 107 36.78 10.05 8.81
N GLU A 108 37.08 10.00 10.11
CA GLU A 108 36.17 9.41 11.10
C GLU A 108 34.81 10.11 11.14
N ARG A 109 34.81 11.46 11.11
CA ARG A 109 33.57 12.23 11.12
C ARG A 109 32.73 11.98 9.87
N ILE A 110 33.36 11.95 8.70
CA ILE A 110 32.71 11.64 7.41
C ILE A 110 32.13 10.23 7.44
N GLU A 111 32.87 9.23 7.93
CA GLU A 111 32.38 7.86 8.06
C GLU A 111 31.13 7.76 8.95
N VAL A 112 31.14 8.44 10.09
CA VAL A 112 29.99 8.48 11.00
C VAL A 112 28.78 9.12 10.32
N LEU A 113 28.98 10.21 9.57
CA LEU A 113 27.91 10.86 8.82
C LEU A 113 27.38 9.97 7.69
N ASN A 114 28.25 9.33 6.92
CA ASN A 114 27.87 8.40 5.85
C ASN A 114 27.03 7.23 6.40
N LYS A 115 27.46 6.63 7.52
CA LYS A 115 26.70 5.58 8.22
C LYS A 115 25.33 6.08 8.66
N ARG A 116 25.20 7.34 9.08
CA ARG A 116 23.91 7.93 9.48
C ARG A 116 23.00 8.17 8.28
N ILE A 117 23.53 8.72 7.18
CA ILE A 117 22.79 8.93 5.92
C ILE A 117 22.25 7.59 5.42
N HIS A 118 23.11 6.57 5.37
CA HIS A 118 22.74 5.20 4.99
C HIS A 118 21.61 4.65 5.85
N ASN A 119 21.77 4.67 7.18
CA ASN A 119 20.76 4.18 8.10
C ASN A 119 19.44 4.95 8.00
N TRP A 120 19.50 6.26 7.77
CA TRP A 120 18.32 7.10 7.58
C TRP A 120 17.55 6.73 6.31
N LEU A 121 18.24 6.63 5.18
CA LEU A 121 17.66 6.23 3.88
C LEU A 121 17.08 4.82 3.97
N LYS A 122 17.85 3.87 4.49
CA LYS A 122 17.43 2.48 4.70
C LYS A 122 16.20 2.39 5.58
N TYR A 123 16.14 3.15 6.68
CA TYR A 123 14.96 3.22 7.53
C TYR A 123 13.74 3.76 6.79
N ARG A 124 13.90 4.85 6.01
CA ARG A 124 12.81 5.47 5.24
C ARG A 124 12.27 4.54 4.17
N VAL A 125 13.13 3.97 3.34
CA VAL A 125 12.74 2.98 2.32
C VAL A 125 12.06 1.79 2.98
N ARG A 126 12.63 1.23 4.05
CA ARG A 126 12.01 0.12 4.77
C ARG A 126 10.64 0.50 5.33
N ARG A 127 10.46 1.72 5.83
CA ARG A 127 9.17 2.20 6.33
C ARG A 127 8.16 2.37 5.20
N LEU A 128 8.55 2.95 4.07
CA LEU A 128 7.70 3.06 2.88
C LEU A 128 7.30 1.67 2.37
N ARG A 129 8.26 0.76 2.22
CA ARG A 129 8.01 -0.63 1.84
C ARG A 129 7.13 -1.35 2.85
N LYS A 130 7.29 -1.13 4.16
CA LYS A 130 6.37 -1.70 5.16
C LYS A 130 4.96 -1.19 4.96
N LEU A 131 4.75 0.10 4.67
CA LEU A 131 3.42 0.64 4.39
C LEU A 131 2.81 0.04 3.11
N LEU A 132 3.64 -0.30 2.12
CA LEU A 132 3.20 -0.93 0.88
C LEU A 132 3.03 -2.46 0.98
N ARG A 133 3.83 -3.12 1.82
CA ARG A 133 3.96 -4.59 1.91
C ARG A 133 3.51 -5.16 3.27
N THR A 134 2.78 -4.41 4.09
CA THR A 134 2.29 -4.94 5.37
C THR A 134 1.37 -6.12 5.14
N ARG A 135 1.94 -7.33 5.26
CA ARG A 135 1.24 -8.61 5.47
C ARG A 135 -0.01 -8.74 4.62
N LEU A 136 0.16 -8.63 3.30
CA LEU A 136 -0.96 -8.88 2.41
C LEU A 136 -1.26 -10.38 2.50
N ASP A 137 -2.35 -10.69 3.21
CA ASP A 137 -3.06 -11.95 3.11
C ASP A 137 -3.07 -12.35 1.61
N PRO A 138 -2.60 -13.56 1.23
CA PRO A 138 -2.57 -13.97 -0.17
C PRO A 138 -3.94 -13.83 -0.86
N CYS A 139 -5.03 -13.88 -0.09
CA CYS A 139 -6.39 -13.68 -0.57
C CYS A 139 -6.75 -12.20 -0.84
N LYS A 140 -5.92 -11.25 -0.41
CA LYS A 140 -6.15 -9.79 -0.50
C LYS A 140 -5.04 -9.07 -1.24
N ASP A 141 -3.86 -9.68 -1.41
CA ASP A 141 -2.78 -9.13 -2.21
C ASP A 141 -3.17 -9.14 -3.70
N PRO A 142 -3.34 -7.99 -4.36
CA PRO A 142 -3.62 -7.97 -5.79
C PRO A 142 -2.52 -8.67 -6.59
N TRP A 143 -1.26 -8.62 -6.14
CA TRP A 143 -0.16 -9.29 -6.83
C TRP A 143 -0.22 -10.81 -6.66
N ALA A 144 -0.49 -11.30 -5.44
CA ALA A 144 -0.63 -12.74 -5.21
C ALA A 144 -1.85 -13.32 -5.94
N ILE A 145 -2.95 -12.56 -6.02
CA ILE A 145 -4.13 -12.95 -6.82
C ILE A 145 -3.77 -13.05 -8.30
N LEU A 146 -3.05 -12.07 -8.83
CA LEU A 146 -2.65 -12.08 -10.24
C LEU A 146 -1.69 -13.24 -10.54
N LEU A 147 -0.72 -13.52 -9.67
CA LEU A 147 0.14 -14.70 -9.78
C LEU A 147 -0.65 -16.01 -9.73
N ALA A 148 -1.64 -16.12 -8.84
CA ALA A 148 -2.51 -17.29 -8.74
C ALA A 148 -3.34 -17.49 -10.01
N GLN A 149 -3.83 -16.41 -10.62
CA GLN A 149 -4.58 -16.47 -11.88
C GLN A 149 -3.71 -16.96 -13.04
N LEU A 150 -2.42 -16.63 -13.07
CA LEU A 150 -1.49 -17.15 -14.07
C LEU A 150 -1.29 -18.67 -13.96
N SER A 151 -1.46 -19.23 -12.75
CA SER A 151 -1.47 -20.68 -12.51
C SER A 151 -2.88 -21.28 -12.56
N ASN A 152 -3.85 -20.59 -13.17
CA ASN A 152 -5.28 -20.99 -13.25
C ASN A 152 -6.00 -21.16 -11.90
N ILE A 153 -5.42 -20.67 -10.80
CA ILE A 153 -6.06 -20.68 -9.48
C ILE A 153 -6.91 -19.41 -9.35
N ARG A 154 -8.23 -19.58 -9.19
CA ARG A 154 -9.16 -18.46 -9.05
C ARG A 154 -9.15 -17.91 -7.62
N ALA A 155 -9.22 -16.58 -7.50
CA ALA A 155 -9.34 -15.93 -6.21
C ALA A 155 -10.61 -16.40 -5.46
N PRO A 156 -10.54 -16.55 -4.12
CA PRO A 156 -11.67 -17.02 -3.35
C PRO A 156 -12.77 -15.95 -3.35
N PRO A 157 -14.05 -16.32 -3.53
CA PRO A 157 -15.15 -15.38 -3.45
C PRO A 157 -15.24 -14.74 -2.05
N LYS A 158 -15.74 -13.51 -1.99
CA LYS A 158 -16.10 -12.89 -0.72
C LYS A 158 -17.34 -13.59 -0.14
N ALA A 159 -17.47 -13.56 1.19
CA ALA A 159 -18.69 -14.00 1.85
C ALA A 159 -19.89 -13.26 1.28
N ARG A 160 -20.87 -14.03 0.82
CA ARG A 160 -22.16 -13.52 0.33
C ARG A 160 -22.91 -12.89 1.49
N GLN A 161 -23.76 -11.92 1.19
CA GLN A 161 -24.76 -11.46 2.16
C GLN A 161 -25.83 -12.55 2.31
N ALA A 162 -26.50 -12.62 3.46
CA ALA A 162 -27.47 -13.69 3.74
C ALA A 162 -28.57 -13.81 2.66
N TYR A 163 -29.11 -12.68 2.19
CA TYR A 163 -30.10 -12.70 1.10
C TYR A 163 -29.53 -13.19 -0.24
N GLN A 164 -28.22 -13.00 -0.49
CA GLN A 164 -27.56 -13.49 -1.70
C GLN A 164 -27.33 -15.01 -1.62
N GLN A 165 -27.11 -15.53 -0.41
CA GLN A 165 -27.06 -16.96 -0.18
C GLN A 165 -28.43 -17.60 -0.40
N PHE A 166 -29.47 -17.02 0.21
CA PHE A 166 -30.87 -17.39 -0.06
C PHE A 166 -31.20 -17.33 -1.55
N PHE A 167 -30.74 -16.29 -2.24
CA PHE A 167 -30.88 -16.20 -3.70
C PHE A 167 -30.24 -17.41 -4.39
N CYS A 168 -28.98 -17.71 -4.11
CA CYS A 168 -28.28 -18.79 -4.79
C CYS A 168 -28.90 -20.18 -4.55
N GLU A 169 -29.43 -20.43 -3.36
CA GLU A 169 -30.07 -21.71 -3.02
C GLU A 169 -31.48 -21.83 -3.60
N HIS A 170 -32.29 -20.76 -3.54
CA HIS A 170 -33.72 -20.81 -3.88
C HIS A 170 -34.09 -20.08 -5.17
N ASN A 171 -33.10 -19.72 -6.01
CA ASN A 171 -33.34 -18.94 -7.22
C ASN A 171 -34.36 -19.63 -8.13
N VAL A 172 -34.16 -20.91 -8.42
CA VAL A 172 -34.98 -21.64 -9.41
C VAL A 172 -36.37 -21.95 -8.86
N GLU A 173 -36.45 -22.35 -7.59
CA GLU A 173 -37.67 -22.89 -7.00
C GLU A 173 -38.64 -21.82 -6.50
N LYS A 174 -38.13 -20.79 -5.81
CA LYS A 174 -38.97 -19.80 -5.10
C LYS A 174 -38.92 -18.41 -5.72
N ILE A 175 -37.77 -17.99 -6.21
CA ILE A 175 -37.54 -16.58 -6.58
C ILE A 175 -37.87 -16.35 -8.06
N ALA A 176 -37.38 -17.19 -8.96
CA ALA A 176 -37.64 -17.09 -10.40
C ALA A 176 -39.13 -17.06 -10.78
N PRO A 177 -40.03 -17.90 -10.23
CA PRO A 177 -41.45 -17.82 -10.55
C PRO A 177 -42.07 -16.49 -10.08
N VAL A 178 -41.78 -16.06 -8.85
CA VAL A 178 -42.30 -14.79 -8.30
C VAL A 178 -41.77 -13.58 -9.08
N VAL A 179 -40.50 -13.63 -9.51
CA VAL A 179 -39.92 -12.60 -10.38
C VAL A 179 -40.64 -12.57 -11.72
N ALA A 180 -40.90 -13.72 -12.34
CA ALA A 180 -41.57 -13.78 -13.63
C ALA A 180 -43.01 -13.26 -13.55
N GLU A 181 -43.74 -13.63 -12.51
CA GLU A 181 -45.10 -13.15 -12.24
C GLU A 181 -45.14 -11.63 -12.06
N ARG A 182 -44.28 -11.09 -11.17
CA ARG A 182 -44.23 -9.64 -10.92
C ARG A 182 -43.72 -8.85 -12.12
N TRP A 183 -42.79 -9.42 -12.89
CA TRP A 183 -42.31 -8.81 -14.13
C TRP A 183 -43.41 -8.75 -15.20
N ALA A 184 -44.27 -9.76 -15.28
CA ALA A 184 -45.40 -9.76 -16.20
C ALA A 184 -46.51 -8.76 -15.81
N GLN A 185 -46.61 -8.42 -14.53
CA GLN A 185 -47.60 -7.48 -13.99
C GLN A 185 -47.17 -6.00 -14.07
N GLU A 186 -45.88 -5.69 -14.22
CA GLU A 186 -45.46 -4.30 -14.39
C GLU A 186 -46.01 -3.74 -15.73
N PRO A 187 -46.75 -2.62 -15.70
CA PRO A 187 -47.28 -2.03 -16.92
C PRO A 187 -46.11 -1.56 -17.80
N ALA A 188 -46.11 -1.99 -19.06
CA ALA A 188 -45.15 -1.56 -20.09
C ALA A 188 -45.09 -0.04 -20.32
N ALA A 189 -45.95 0.74 -19.66
CA ALA A 189 -46.08 2.18 -19.77
C ALA A 189 -45.47 2.88 -18.54
N GLY A 190 -44.16 3.16 -18.58
CA GLY A 190 -43.53 4.15 -17.70
C GLY A 190 -42.16 3.79 -17.15
N SER A 191 -41.74 2.52 -17.22
CA SER A 191 -40.42 2.12 -16.78
C SER A 191 -39.43 2.15 -17.94
N ASN A 192 -38.18 2.55 -17.68
CA ASN A 192 -37.03 2.51 -18.62
C ASN A 192 -36.62 1.06 -18.97
N LEU A 193 -37.59 0.13 -19.04
CA LEU A 193 -37.37 -1.26 -19.36
C LEU A 193 -37.11 -1.36 -20.86
N LYS A 194 -35.88 -1.76 -21.20
CA LYS A 194 -35.47 -2.05 -22.58
C LYS A 194 -36.36 -3.17 -23.10
N SER A 195 -37.36 -2.83 -23.88
CA SER A 195 -38.27 -3.77 -24.54
C SER A 195 -37.48 -4.91 -25.19
N GLY A 196 -37.77 -6.16 -24.80
CA GLY A 196 -37.08 -7.36 -25.28
C GLY A 196 -35.98 -7.91 -24.38
N LYS A 197 -35.68 -7.29 -23.23
CA LYS A 197 -34.76 -7.86 -22.22
C LYS A 197 -35.56 -8.38 -21.03
N GLY A 198 -35.18 -9.55 -20.53
CA GLY A 198 -35.77 -10.15 -19.31
C GLY A 198 -35.53 -9.28 -18.05
N PRO A 199 -36.04 -9.73 -16.89
CA PRO A 199 -36.00 -8.95 -15.65
C PRO A 199 -34.58 -8.54 -15.26
N ASP A 200 -34.41 -7.24 -14.97
CA ASP A 200 -33.10 -6.69 -14.59
C ASP A 200 -32.60 -7.30 -13.26
N ALA A 201 -31.28 -7.30 -13.07
CA ALA A 201 -30.64 -7.77 -11.84
C ALA A 201 -31.11 -6.97 -10.62
N ALA A 202 -31.33 -5.65 -10.77
CA ALA A 202 -31.84 -4.81 -9.68
C ALA A 202 -33.25 -5.22 -9.26
N PHE A 203 -34.12 -5.49 -10.24
CA PHE A 203 -35.50 -5.95 -10.00
C PHE A 203 -35.53 -7.30 -9.27
N ARG A 204 -34.73 -8.26 -9.76
CA ARG A 204 -34.55 -9.56 -9.09
C ARG A 204 -34.06 -9.41 -7.66
N ALA A 205 -33.08 -8.54 -7.43
CA ALA A 205 -32.53 -8.31 -6.11
C ALA A 205 -33.55 -7.66 -5.15
N ALA A 206 -34.42 -6.77 -5.64
CA ALA A 206 -35.47 -6.16 -4.83
C ALA A 206 -36.49 -7.20 -4.34
N ILE A 207 -37.04 -8.00 -5.26
CA ILE A 207 -37.96 -9.09 -4.92
C ILE A 207 -37.31 -10.09 -3.96
N THR A 208 -36.07 -10.48 -4.23
CA THR A 208 -35.34 -11.39 -3.35
C THR A 208 -35.21 -10.83 -1.94
N ARG A 209 -34.94 -9.54 -1.78
CA ARG A 209 -34.82 -8.91 -0.46
C ARG A 209 -36.16 -8.89 0.28
N GLU A 210 -37.26 -8.66 -0.42
CA GLU A 210 -38.60 -8.71 0.18
C GLU A 210 -38.94 -10.13 0.65
N LEU A 211 -38.73 -11.14 -0.20
CA LEU A 211 -38.94 -12.54 0.17
C LEU A 211 -38.04 -12.95 1.34
N PHE A 212 -36.78 -12.52 1.33
CA PHE A 212 -35.85 -12.78 2.43
C PHE A 212 -36.25 -12.06 3.72
N ALA A 213 -36.79 -10.84 3.64
CA ALA A 213 -37.25 -10.09 4.81
C ALA A 213 -38.49 -10.70 5.46
N ALA A 214 -39.32 -11.42 4.69
CA ALA A 214 -40.48 -12.15 5.18
C ALA A 214 -40.12 -13.45 5.93
N LEU A 215 -38.87 -13.94 5.81
CA LEU A 215 -38.43 -15.13 6.52
C LEU A 215 -38.27 -14.87 8.04
N PRO A 216 -38.46 -15.91 8.88
CA PRO A 216 -38.14 -15.84 10.30
C PRO A 216 -36.71 -15.37 10.56
N GLU A 217 -36.48 -14.70 11.70
CA GLU A 217 -35.13 -14.21 12.05
C GLU A 217 -34.10 -15.33 12.19
N GLU A 218 -34.52 -16.48 12.72
CA GLU A 218 -33.67 -17.66 12.89
C GLU A 218 -33.09 -18.13 11.56
N GLU A 219 -33.94 -18.33 10.54
CA GLU A 219 -33.51 -18.74 9.20
C GLU A 219 -32.58 -17.70 8.56
N ARG A 220 -32.87 -16.39 8.72
CA ARG A 220 -32.02 -15.32 8.19
C ARG A 220 -30.61 -15.35 8.78
N VAL A 221 -30.49 -15.68 10.07
CA VAL A 221 -29.20 -15.84 10.74
C VAL A 221 -28.48 -17.09 10.24
N GLU A 222 -29.19 -18.19 9.98
CA GLU A 222 -28.61 -19.41 9.41
C GLU A 222 -27.99 -19.15 8.04
N TYR A 223 -28.69 -18.47 7.12
CA TYR A 223 -28.12 -18.08 5.83
C TYR A 223 -26.86 -17.19 5.96
N ALA A 224 -26.79 -16.36 7.00
CA ALA A 224 -25.58 -15.57 7.27
C ALA A 224 -24.41 -16.43 7.78
N LYS A 225 -24.70 -17.52 8.50
CA LYS A 225 -23.69 -18.48 8.97
C LYS A 225 -23.18 -19.34 7.81
N THR A 226 -24.07 -19.95 7.03
CA THR A 226 -23.70 -20.78 5.88
C THR A 226 -22.86 -19.98 4.87
N ALA A 227 -23.26 -18.74 4.56
CA ALA A 227 -22.49 -17.86 3.67
C ALA A 227 -21.07 -17.54 4.19
N LYS A 228 -20.87 -17.49 5.51
CA LYS A 228 -19.54 -17.30 6.11
C LYS A 228 -18.72 -18.58 6.03
N GLU A 229 -19.31 -19.72 6.35
CA GLU A 229 -18.67 -21.03 6.31
C GLU A 229 -18.21 -21.38 4.90
N GLU A 230 -19.05 -21.19 3.89
CA GLU A 230 -18.67 -21.37 2.48
C GLU A 230 -17.49 -20.49 2.08
N ALA A 231 -17.48 -19.23 2.52
CA ALA A 231 -16.40 -18.29 2.21
C ALA A 231 -15.09 -18.66 2.93
N VAL A 232 -15.16 -19.19 4.15
CA VAL A 232 -14.00 -19.73 4.87
C VAL A 232 -13.48 -20.97 4.14
N ALA A 233 -14.34 -21.92 3.83
CA ALA A 233 -13.97 -23.14 3.09
C ALA A 233 -13.36 -22.82 1.72
N ALA A 234 -13.89 -21.84 1.00
CA ALA A 234 -13.33 -21.41 -0.28
C ALA A 234 -11.94 -20.75 -0.12
N ARG A 235 -11.73 -19.98 0.95
CA ARG A 235 -10.40 -19.42 1.27
C ARG A 235 -9.40 -20.50 1.64
N GLU A 236 -9.81 -21.49 2.43
CA GLU A 236 -8.95 -22.61 2.82
C GLU A 236 -8.53 -23.43 1.60
N LYS A 237 -9.47 -23.73 0.70
CA LYS A 237 -9.17 -24.38 -0.59
C LYS A 237 -8.16 -23.56 -1.40
N PHE A 238 -8.38 -22.26 -1.55
CA PHE A 238 -7.45 -21.38 -2.26
C PHE A 238 -6.03 -21.38 -1.63
N ILE A 239 -5.94 -21.35 -0.30
CA ILE A 239 -4.64 -21.41 0.39
C ILE A 239 -3.98 -22.79 0.21
N ALA A 240 -4.77 -23.87 0.20
CA ALA A 240 -4.27 -25.22 -0.07
C ALA A 240 -3.73 -25.33 -1.50
N ASP A 241 -4.47 -24.83 -2.49
CA ASP A 241 -4.05 -24.82 -3.91
C ASP A 241 -2.77 -24.02 -4.11
N LEU A 242 -2.63 -22.87 -3.46
CA LEU A 242 -1.39 -22.07 -3.50
C LEU A 242 -0.17 -22.77 -2.90
N LYS A 243 -0.38 -23.68 -1.94
CA LYS A 243 0.69 -24.45 -1.30
C LYS A 243 0.97 -25.78 -1.99
N ALA A 244 0.06 -26.24 -2.85
CA ALA A 244 0.22 -27.48 -3.56
C ALA A 244 1.43 -27.38 -4.52
N PRO A 245 2.27 -28.43 -4.60
CA PRO A 245 3.33 -28.46 -5.59
C PRO A 245 2.72 -28.46 -7.00
N PRO A 246 3.44 -27.93 -8.01
CA PRO A 246 3.03 -28.05 -9.41
C PRO A 246 2.75 -29.51 -9.75
N SER A 247 1.67 -29.75 -10.51
CA SER A 247 1.37 -31.10 -10.98
C SER A 247 2.57 -31.67 -11.74
N LYS A 248 2.91 -32.93 -11.44
CA LYS A 248 3.95 -33.68 -12.14
C LYS A 248 3.38 -34.56 -13.25
N ALA A 249 2.06 -34.53 -13.46
CA ALA A 249 1.43 -35.29 -14.51
C ALA A 249 1.86 -34.75 -15.89
N PRO A 250 2.13 -35.63 -16.88
CA PRO A 250 2.54 -35.20 -18.22
C PRO A 250 1.45 -34.40 -18.94
N GLU A 251 0.17 -34.57 -18.59
CA GLU A 251 -0.96 -33.84 -19.17
C GLU A 251 -1.04 -32.37 -18.72
N ASP A 252 -0.40 -32.03 -17.59
CA ASP A 252 -0.40 -30.68 -17.01
C ASP A 252 0.90 -29.89 -17.31
N ARG A 253 1.81 -30.44 -18.15
CA ARG A 253 3.10 -29.83 -18.53
C ARG A 253 3.05 -29.05 -19.83
#